data_AF-A0A4R0Y5E8-F1
#
_entry.id   AF-A0A4R0Y5E8-F1
#
_cell.length_a   1.000
_cell.length_b   1.000
_cell.length_c   1.000
_cell.angle_alpha   90.00
_cell.angle_beta   90.00
_cell.angle_gamma   90.00
#
_symmetry.space_group_name_H-M   'P 1'
#
loop_
_entity.id
_entity.type
_entity.pdbx_description
1 polymer ?
#
loop_
_entity_poly.entity_id
_entity_poly.type
_entity_poly.pdbx_seq_one_letter_code
_entity_poly.pdbx_strand_id
1 'polypeptide(L)'
;MRKYLFAALGLLSLGLASAAEAAPVLSFRVYDDNNLVGGLSTSSTNGSLTAGGATPHFNVSATAFGAPFVAEPSLLAQTTTISASEGFFGTHTIRVEFSQTGLSSSSAGGLLALLATTFTSNFLVNGENVDSVTLTSYVDNGNGAFARTTQIATQTYTDGPTNASPPILADVALTNALFSETVVITATFTDRFAGLQSSAQIVRVPEPASLALLGSALLGFGFVRGARRRK
;
A
#
# COMPACT_ATOMS: atom_id res chain seq x y z
N MET A 1 23.52 -48.55 21.19
CA MET A 1 22.36 -47.65 20.99
C MET A 1 22.68 -46.15 20.98
N ARG A 2 23.83 -45.67 21.51
CA ARG A 2 24.21 -44.23 21.52
C ARG A 2 24.61 -43.60 20.17
N LYS A 3 24.88 -44.39 19.12
CA LYS A 3 25.40 -43.89 17.84
C LYS A 3 24.33 -43.35 16.88
N TYR A 4 23.05 -43.67 17.10
CA TYR A 4 21.95 -43.16 16.27
C TYR A 4 21.40 -41.80 16.74
N LEU A 5 21.74 -41.36 17.95
CA LEU A 5 21.26 -40.08 18.51
C LEU A 5 21.93 -38.86 17.86
N PHE A 6 23.19 -39.00 17.42
CA PHE A 6 23.94 -37.90 16.81
C PHE A 6 23.57 -37.63 15.34
N ALA A 7 23.06 -38.64 14.62
CA ALA A 7 22.58 -38.46 13.25
C ALA A 7 21.24 -37.68 13.18
N ALA A 8 20.41 -37.77 14.22
CA ALA A 8 19.14 -37.04 14.30
C ALA A 8 19.34 -35.53 14.58
N LEU A 9 20.41 -35.15 15.30
CA LEU A 9 20.73 -33.75 15.59
C LEU A 9 21.27 -32.98 14.38
N GLY A 10 22.00 -33.63 13.47
CA GLY A 10 22.51 -32.99 12.24
C GLY A 10 21.45 -32.75 11.17
N LEU A 11 20.39 -33.57 11.14
CA LEU A 11 19.24 -33.36 10.24
C LEU A 11 18.30 -32.26 10.74
N LEU A 12 18.25 -31.99 12.05
CA LEU A 12 17.45 -30.89 12.59
C LEU A 12 18.05 -29.50 12.26
N SER A 13 19.37 -29.40 12.08
CA SER A 13 20.04 -28.12 11.75
C SER A 13 19.92 -27.72 10.29
N LEU A 14 19.54 -28.63 9.38
CA LEU A 14 19.31 -28.34 7.97
C LEU A 14 17.87 -27.86 7.67
N GLY A 15 16.96 -27.98 8.64
CA GLY A 15 15.55 -27.57 8.50
C GLY A 15 15.25 -26.11 8.83
N LEU A 16 16.25 -25.33 9.27
CA LEU A 16 16.09 -23.92 9.66
C LEU A 16 16.85 -22.95 8.75
N ALA A 17 17.07 -23.32 7.49
CA ALA A 17 17.40 -22.32 6.48
C ALA A 17 16.14 -21.44 6.31
N SER A 18 16.05 -20.38 7.11
CA SER A 18 15.11 -19.29 6.86
C SER A 18 15.35 -18.84 5.42
N ALA A 19 14.33 -18.96 4.56
CA ALA A 19 14.39 -18.33 3.24
C ALA A 19 14.82 -16.88 3.46
N ALA A 20 15.85 -16.43 2.75
CA ALA A 20 16.23 -15.03 2.78
C ALA A 20 15.02 -14.23 2.28
N GLU A 21 14.29 -13.60 3.21
CA GLU A 21 13.13 -12.79 2.87
C GLU A 21 13.62 -11.62 2.01
N ALA A 22 12.97 -11.42 0.87
CA ALA A 22 13.30 -10.32 -0.02
C ALA A 22 13.07 -9.02 0.74
N ALA A 23 14.13 -8.23 0.94
CA ALA A 23 14.02 -6.93 1.59
C ALA A 23 12.98 -6.06 0.85
N PRO A 24 12.12 -5.32 1.56
CA PRO A 24 11.12 -4.51 0.91
C PRO A 24 11.72 -3.49 -0.08
N VAL A 25 11.11 -3.35 -1.24
CA VAL A 25 11.52 -2.39 -2.28
C VAL A 25 10.35 -1.47 -2.59
N LEU A 26 10.56 -0.17 -2.41
CA LEU A 26 9.60 0.87 -2.77
C LEU A 26 9.96 1.42 -4.14
N SER A 27 9.02 1.38 -5.08
CA SER A 27 9.20 1.77 -6.48
C SER A 27 8.19 2.84 -6.87
N PHE A 28 8.59 3.69 -7.83
CA PHE A 28 7.80 4.79 -8.36
C PHE A 28 7.90 4.83 -9.88
N ARG A 29 6.78 5.14 -10.55
CA ARG A 29 6.76 5.41 -12.00
C ARG A 29 5.65 6.39 -12.37
N VAL A 30 5.82 7.04 -13.51
CA VAL A 30 4.91 8.07 -14.03
C VAL A 30 4.53 7.75 -15.47
N TYR A 31 3.26 7.93 -15.80
CA TYR A 31 2.74 7.87 -17.16
C TYR A 31 2.12 9.20 -17.54
N ASP A 32 2.42 9.66 -18.75
CA ASP A 32 1.82 10.83 -19.39
C ASP A 32 1.02 10.34 -20.62
N ASP A 33 -0.29 10.53 -20.62
CA ASP A 33 -1.22 10.01 -21.62
C ASP A 33 -1.05 8.51 -21.88
N ASN A 34 -0.96 7.74 -20.79
CA ASN A 34 -0.68 6.30 -20.77
C ASN A 34 0.70 5.87 -21.29
N ASN A 35 1.58 6.79 -21.66
CA ASN A 35 2.96 6.49 -22.04
C ASN A 35 3.87 6.54 -20.81
N LEU A 36 4.63 5.47 -20.57
CA LEU A 36 5.58 5.42 -19.46
C LEU A 36 6.71 6.43 -19.68
N VAL A 37 6.91 7.34 -18.72
CA VAL A 37 8.03 8.28 -18.71
C VAL A 37 9.21 7.63 -17.99
N GLY A 38 9.98 6.84 -18.73
CA GLY A 38 11.05 5.98 -18.17
C GLY A 38 12.07 6.74 -17.31
N GLY A 39 12.38 7.99 -17.66
CA GLY A 39 13.31 8.85 -16.91
C GLY A 39 12.83 9.25 -15.50
N LEU A 40 11.55 9.02 -15.17
CA LEU A 40 10.97 9.28 -13.85
C LEU A 40 10.74 8.00 -13.05
N SER A 41 11.18 6.83 -13.52
CA SER A 41 11.05 5.58 -12.77
C SER A 41 12.21 5.42 -11.80
N THR A 42 11.93 5.19 -10.52
CA THR A 42 12.97 5.02 -9.48
C THR A 42 12.55 3.99 -8.44
N SER A 43 13.50 3.49 -7.65
CA SER A 43 13.26 2.54 -6.58
C SER A 43 14.21 2.77 -5.40
N SER A 44 13.78 2.38 -4.21
CA SER A 44 14.50 2.56 -2.95
C SER A 44 14.29 1.34 -2.06
N THR A 45 15.36 0.88 -1.43
CA THR A 45 15.34 -0.20 -0.42
C THR A 45 15.30 0.33 1.01
N ASN A 46 15.29 1.65 1.20
CA ASN A 46 15.38 2.29 2.52
C ASN A 46 14.01 2.60 3.14
N GLY A 47 12.91 2.21 2.49
CA GLY A 47 11.55 2.51 2.94
C GLY A 47 11.13 3.97 2.78
N SER A 48 11.93 4.79 2.10
CA SER A 48 11.58 6.18 1.74
C SER A 48 12.04 6.46 0.31
N LEU A 49 11.21 7.17 -0.44
CA LEU A 49 11.45 7.51 -1.83
C LEU A 49 10.98 8.94 -2.08
N THR A 50 11.84 9.76 -2.68
CA THR A 50 11.49 11.06 -3.24
C THR A 50 11.80 11.00 -4.73
N ALA A 51 10.82 11.34 -5.56
CA ALA A 51 10.95 11.32 -7.00
C ALA A 51 10.25 12.52 -7.61
N GLY A 52 10.75 12.97 -8.74
CA GLY A 52 10.12 14.06 -9.46
C GLY A 52 10.87 14.42 -10.73
N GLY A 53 10.22 15.21 -11.56
CA GLY A 53 10.75 15.72 -12.81
C GLY A 53 9.63 16.16 -13.73
N ALA A 54 9.98 16.40 -14.99
CA ALA A 54 9.04 16.88 -16.01
C ALA A 54 8.69 15.76 -17.00
N THR A 55 7.43 15.78 -17.44
CA THR A 55 6.92 15.08 -18.62
C THR A 55 6.64 16.12 -19.71
N PRO A 56 6.22 15.73 -20.93
CA PRO A 56 5.75 16.69 -21.93
C PRO A 56 4.68 17.66 -21.39
N HIS A 57 3.71 17.15 -20.62
CA HIS A 57 2.56 17.96 -20.19
C HIS A 57 2.59 18.34 -18.70
N PHE A 58 3.43 17.73 -17.85
CA PHE A 58 3.34 17.88 -16.41
C PHE A 58 4.70 18.04 -15.72
N ASN A 59 4.71 18.74 -14.59
CA ASN A 59 5.76 18.63 -13.58
C ASN A 59 5.24 17.82 -12.41
N VAL A 60 5.97 16.79 -12.00
CA VAL A 60 5.58 15.87 -10.92
C VAL A 60 6.62 15.91 -9.82
N SER A 61 6.18 16.03 -8.58
CA SER A 61 6.98 15.83 -7.37
C SER A 61 6.21 14.94 -6.40
N ALA A 62 6.87 13.90 -5.91
CA ALA A 62 6.26 12.82 -5.18
C ALA A 62 7.18 12.30 -4.08
N THR A 63 6.59 11.91 -2.97
CA THR A 63 7.23 11.25 -1.85
C THR A 63 6.43 10.02 -1.46
N ALA A 64 7.12 8.97 -1.04
CA ALA A 64 6.48 7.81 -0.45
C ALA A 64 7.31 7.24 0.70
N PHE A 65 6.59 6.66 1.66
CA PHE A 65 7.16 5.96 2.82
C PHE A 65 6.52 4.58 2.91
N GLY A 66 7.37 3.57 3.12
CA GLY A 66 7.02 2.18 3.24
C GLY A 66 7.92 1.48 4.27
N ALA A 67 7.79 0.16 4.41
CA ALA A 67 8.75 -0.62 5.21
C ALA A 67 10.21 -0.45 4.73
N PRO A 68 11.20 -0.38 5.64
CA PRO A 68 11.08 -0.50 7.09
C PRO A 68 10.79 0.81 7.83
N PHE A 69 10.61 1.93 7.12
CA PHE A 69 10.40 3.25 7.73
C PHE A 69 9.04 3.34 8.45
N VAL A 70 8.01 2.71 7.89
CA VAL A 70 6.72 2.48 8.54
C VAL A 70 6.49 0.98 8.78
N ALA A 71 5.70 0.63 9.79
CA ALA A 71 5.37 -0.76 10.10
C ALA A 71 4.53 -1.40 8.99
N GLU A 72 4.87 -2.60 8.54
CA GLU A 72 4.10 -3.34 7.55
C GLU A 72 2.82 -3.97 8.13
N PRO A 73 1.74 -4.14 7.33
CA PRO A 73 1.46 -3.49 6.04
C PRO A 73 1.17 -1.99 6.22
N SER A 74 1.95 -1.16 5.55
CA SER A 74 1.70 0.28 5.46
C SER A 74 2.46 0.88 4.30
N LEU A 75 1.74 1.62 3.45
CA LEU A 75 2.29 2.41 2.36
C LEU A 75 1.64 3.78 2.42
N LEU A 76 2.46 4.80 2.65
CA LEU A 76 2.07 6.20 2.55
C LEU A 76 2.62 6.76 1.24
N ALA A 77 1.74 7.05 0.30
CA ALA A 77 2.06 7.66 -0.98
C ALA A 77 1.52 9.09 -1.02
N GLN A 78 2.36 10.04 -1.40
CA GLN A 78 1.99 11.45 -1.48
C GLN A 78 2.58 12.07 -2.75
N THR A 79 1.71 12.65 -3.59
CA THR A 79 2.15 13.61 -4.59
C THR A 79 2.19 14.97 -3.92
N THR A 80 3.37 15.59 -3.90
CA THR A 80 3.56 16.94 -3.33
C THR A 80 2.98 17.97 -4.28
N THR A 81 3.27 17.83 -5.58
CA THR A 81 2.71 18.68 -6.63
C THR A 81 2.66 17.93 -7.96
N ILE A 82 1.55 18.08 -8.67
CA ILE A 82 1.41 17.82 -10.09
C ILE A 82 0.93 19.12 -10.71
N SER A 83 1.68 19.69 -11.65
CA SER A 83 1.24 20.90 -12.35
C SER A 83 1.36 20.77 -13.86
N ALA A 84 0.34 21.26 -14.58
CA ALA A 84 0.37 21.34 -16.03
C ALA A 84 1.48 22.29 -16.50
N SER A 85 2.30 21.86 -17.45
CA SER A 85 3.43 22.61 -18.00
C SER A 85 2.96 23.78 -18.88
N GLU A 86 3.86 24.72 -19.21
CA GLU A 86 3.52 25.88 -20.05
C GLU A 86 3.09 25.49 -21.48
N GLY A 87 3.48 24.31 -21.96
CA GLY A 87 3.14 23.77 -23.28
C GLY A 87 1.85 22.97 -23.33
N PHE A 88 1.02 23.01 -22.29
CA PHE A 88 -0.19 22.22 -22.16
C PHE A 88 -1.32 22.77 -23.05
N PHE A 89 -1.87 21.94 -23.94
CA PHE A 89 -3.00 22.28 -24.81
C PHE A 89 -3.97 21.09 -24.93
N GLY A 90 -5.24 21.29 -24.55
CA GLY A 90 -6.26 20.24 -24.62
C GLY A 90 -6.39 19.46 -23.31
N THR A 91 -6.88 18.23 -23.38
CA THR A 91 -7.08 17.36 -22.21
C THR A 91 -5.99 16.32 -22.14
N HIS A 92 -5.28 16.26 -21.01
CA HIS A 92 -4.21 15.28 -20.78
C HIS A 92 -4.40 14.56 -19.46
N THR A 93 -3.83 13.37 -19.38
CA THR A 93 -3.90 12.50 -18.21
C THR A 93 -2.50 12.20 -17.68
N ILE A 94 -2.37 12.29 -16.36
CA ILE A 94 -1.18 11.85 -15.65
C ILE A 94 -1.54 10.70 -14.74
N ARG A 95 -0.74 9.64 -14.76
CA ARG A 95 -0.86 8.52 -13.81
C ARG A 95 0.46 8.32 -13.08
N VAL A 96 0.41 8.48 -11.77
CA VAL A 96 1.53 8.27 -10.86
C VAL A 96 1.28 6.98 -10.09
N GLU A 97 2.30 6.14 -10.00
CA GLU A 97 2.22 4.85 -9.33
C GLU A 97 3.34 4.68 -8.32
N PHE A 98 2.96 4.22 -7.14
CA PHE A 98 3.87 3.79 -6.09
C PHE A 98 3.60 2.31 -5.85
N SER A 99 4.65 1.52 -5.67
CA SER A 99 4.50 0.12 -5.30
C SER A 99 5.53 -0.27 -4.27
N GLN A 100 5.14 -1.07 -3.28
CA GLN A 100 6.06 -1.68 -2.35
C GLN A 100 5.97 -3.20 -2.48
N THR A 101 7.08 -3.84 -2.83
CA THR A 101 7.22 -5.31 -2.86
C THR A 101 7.97 -5.80 -1.63
N GLY A 102 7.91 -7.09 -1.36
CA GLY A 102 8.65 -7.76 -0.29
C GLY A 102 8.02 -7.59 1.09
N LEU A 103 6.73 -7.26 1.14
CA LEU A 103 5.99 -7.13 2.39
C LEU A 103 5.66 -8.51 2.95
N SER A 104 5.87 -8.71 4.25
CA SER A 104 5.57 -9.97 4.91
C SER A 104 4.12 -10.04 5.36
N SER A 105 3.47 -11.18 5.10
CA SER A 105 2.16 -11.48 5.71
C SER A 105 2.38 -12.24 7.01
N SER A 106 2.03 -11.62 8.15
CA SER A 106 2.06 -12.30 9.46
C SER A 106 1.12 -13.51 9.54
N SER A 107 0.22 -13.66 8.57
CA SER A 107 -0.75 -14.74 8.44
C SER A 107 -0.52 -15.50 7.14
N ALA A 108 0.72 -15.87 6.79
CA ALA A 108 0.99 -16.71 5.62
C ALA A 108 0.04 -17.93 5.58
N GLY A 109 -0.89 -17.97 4.60
CA GLY A 109 -1.94 -18.99 4.48
C GLY A 109 -3.28 -18.71 5.20
N GLY A 110 -3.45 -17.54 5.80
CA GLY A 110 -4.67 -17.06 6.48
C GLY A 110 -5.22 -15.76 5.89
N LEU A 111 -6.31 -15.24 6.46
CA LEU A 111 -6.79 -13.90 6.13
C LEU A 111 -5.73 -12.87 6.57
N LEU A 112 -5.45 -11.87 5.74
CA LEU A 112 -4.66 -10.72 6.22
C LEU A 112 -5.44 -10.04 7.35
N ALA A 113 -4.73 -9.22 8.13
CA ALA A 113 -5.46 -8.23 8.90
C ALA A 113 -6.20 -7.30 7.95
N LEU A 114 -7.41 -6.91 8.36
CA LEU A 114 -8.22 -5.90 7.68
C LEU A 114 -7.36 -4.67 7.32
N LEU A 115 -7.33 -4.32 6.03
CA LEU A 115 -6.62 -3.14 5.55
C LEU A 115 -7.60 -1.97 5.48
N ALA A 116 -7.13 -0.79 5.89
CA ALA A 116 -7.83 0.47 5.69
C ALA A 116 -7.03 1.33 4.73
N THR A 117 -7.72 1.89 3.73
CA THR A 117 -7.14 2.90 2.85
C THR A 117 -7.84 4.25 3.05
N THR A 118 -7.07 5.33 3.12
CA THR A 118 -7.59 6.70 3.06
C THR A 118 -6.99 7.44 1.87
N PHE A 119 -7.77 8.33 1.28
CA PHE A 119 -7.36 9.16 0.15
C PHE A 119 -7.60 10.62 0.46
N THR A 120 -6.66 11.49 0.08
CA THR A 120 -6.88 12.94 0.09
C THR A 120 -6.47 13.54 -1.25
N SER A 121 -7.15 14.61 -1.65
CA SER A 121 -6.85 15.34 -2.87
C SER A 121 -7.15 16.82 -2.66
N ASN A 122 -6.15 17.66 -2.84
CA ASN A 122 -6.24 19.11 -2.79
C ASN A 122 -6.03 19.66 -4.19
N PHE A 123 -7.04 20.34 -4.69
CA PHE A 123 -7.02 21.06 -5.94
C PHE A 123 -6.37 22.41 -5.62
N LEU A 124 -5.16 22.63 -6.14
CA LEU A 124 -4.33 23.78 -5.79
C LEU A 124 -4.68 24.97 -6.69
N VAL A 125 -3.68 25.57 -7.36
CA VAL A 125 -3.87 26.67 -8.32
C VAL A 125 -4.75 26.18 -9.47
N ASN A 126 -5.72 27.00 -9.89
CA ASN A 126 -6.67 26.71 -10.99
C ASN A 126 -7.30 25.31 -10.88
N GLY A 127 -7.77 24.93 -9.69
CA GLY A 127 -8.35 23.61 -9.41
C GLY A 127 -9.52 23.24 -10.33
N GLU A 128 -10.27 24.22 -10.83
CA GLU A 128 -11.33 24.04 -11.82
C GLU A 128 -10.85 23.44 -13.17
N ASN A 129 -9.54 23.48 -13.44
CA ASN A 129 -8.93 22.88 -14.62
C ASN A 129 -8.42 21.45 -14.38
N VAL A 130 -8.68 20.88 -13.19
CA VAL A 130 -8.52 19.45 -12.91
C VAL A 130 -9.91 18.81 -12.99
N ASP A 131 -10.19 18.14 -14.10
CA ASP A 131 -11.51 17.53 -14.38
C ASP A 131 -11.82 16.35 -13.44
N SER A 132 -10.83 15.49 -13.21
CA SER A 132 -11.02 14.32 -12.36
C SER A 132 -9.71 13.83 -11.74
N VAL A 133 -9.80 13.32 -10.51
CA VAL A 133 -8.72 12.62 -9.81
C VAL A 133 -9.26 11.31 -9.27
N THR A 134 -8.70 10.20 -9.73
CA THR A 134 -9.01 8.85 -9.25
C THR A 134 -7.80 8.27 -8.53
N LEU A 135 -7.97 7.97 -7.24
CA LEU A 135 -6.99 7.27 -6.43
C LEU A 135 -7.44 5.83 -6.25
N THR A 136 -6.52 4.87 -6.39
CA THR A 136 -6.83 3.46 -6.23
C THR A 136 -5.67 2.73 -5.59
N SER A 137 -5.98 1.89 -4.60
CA SER A 137 -5.02 1.03 -3.93
C SER A 137 -5.27 -0.42 -4.32
N TYR A 138 -4.18 -1.15 -4.53
CA TYR A 138 -4.16 -2.55 -4.88
C TYR A 138 -3.21 -3.32 -3.98
N VAL A 139 -3.47 -4.60 -3.88
CA VAL A 139 -2.57 -5.60 -3.30
C VAL A 139 -2.37 -6.72 -4.30
N ASP A 140 -1.18 -7.31 -4.30
CA ASP A 140 -0.85 -8.44 -5.14
C ASP A 140 -0.11 -9.53 -4.37
N ASN A 141 -0.74 -10.70 -4.33
CA ASN A 141 -0.19 -11.88 -3.69
C ASN A 141 1.01 -12.47 -4.45
N GLY A 142 1.18 -12.12 -5.74
CA GLY A 142 2.35 -12.49 -6.53
C GLY A 142 3.62 -11.71 -6.16
N ASN A 143 3.52 -10.73 -5.25
CA ASN A 143 4.61 -9.82 -4.91
C ASN A 143 5.19 -9.09 -6.13
N GLY A 144 4.35 -8.84 -7.15
CA GLY A 144 4.76 -8.13 -8.37
C GLY A 144 4.82 -6.62 -8.15
N ALA A 145 5.90 -5.98 -8.60
CA ALA A 145 5.99 -4.52 -8.59
C ALA A 145 4.93 -3.91 -9.51
N PHE A 146 4.17 -2.95 -8.97
CA PHE A 146 3.06 -2.27 -9.64
C PHE A 146 1.94 -3.19 -10.14
N ALA A 147 1.82 -4.39 -9.56
CA ALA A 147 0.74 -5.29 -9.86
C ALA A 147 -0.59 -4.73 -9.35
N ARG A 148 -1.66 -4.93 -10.14
CA ARG A 148 -3.02 -4.41 -9.89
C ARG A 148 -4.05 -5.53 -9.86
N THR A 149 -3.70 -6.64 -9.23
CA THR A 149 -4.50 -7.88 -9.29
C THR A 149 -5.73 -7.81 -8.39
N THR A 150 -5.60 -7.28 -7.17
CA THR A 150 -6.71 -7.13 -6.22
C THR A 150 -6.88 -5.67 -5.83
N GLN A 151 -7.96 -5.03 -6.27
CA GLN A 151 -8.31 -3.67 -5.85
C GLN A 151 -8.87 -3.69 -4.42
N ILE A 152 -8.30 -2.89 -3.52
CA ILE A 152 -8.76 -2.78 -2.12
C ILE A 152 -9.56 -1.51 -1.85
N ALA A 153 -9.26 -0.42 -2.56
CA ALA A 153 -9.99 0.84 -2.38
C ALA A 153 -9.88 1.68 -3.64
N THR A 154 -10.93 2.43 -3.96
CA THR A 154 -10.94 3.41 -5.04
C THR A 154 -11.79 4.61 -4.64
N GLN A 155 -11.38 5.80 -5.04
CA GLN A 155 -12.14 7.03 -4.85
C GLN A 155 -11.86 7.98 -6.01
N THR A 156 -12.92 8.60 -6.52
CA THR A 156 -12.84 9.64 -7.55
C THR A 156 -13.35 10.96 -6.98
N TYR A 157 -12.67 12.05 -7.34
CA TYR A 157 -13.05 13.43 -7.07
C TYR A 157 -13.11 14.20 -8.39
N THR A 158 -14.13 15.02 -8.58
CA THR A 158 -14.36 15.79 -9.82
C THR A 158 -14.41 17.30 -9.58
N ASP A 159 -14.47 17.73 -8.32
CA ASP A 159 -14.59 19.12 -7.93
C ASP A 159 -14.13 19.35 -6.48
N GLY A 160 -14.03 20.62 -6.08
CA GLY A 160 -13.80 21.04 -4.70
C GLY A 160 -12.31 21.32 -4.35
N PRO A 161 -12.04 22.28 -3.44
CA PRO A 161 -10.66 22.69 -3.11
C PRO A 161 -9.89 21.60 -2.35
N THR A 162 -10.57 20.88 -1.46
CA THR A 162 -10.01 19.79 -0.65
C THR A 162 -11.03 18.68 -0.53
N ASN A 163 -10.61 17.46 -0.85
CA ASN A 163 -11.40 16.25 -0.77
C ASN A 163 -10.66 15.20 0.05
N ALA A 164 -11.40 14.48 0.89
CA ALA A 164 -10.87 13.38 1.68
C ALA A 164 -11.91 12.26 1.77
N SER A 165 -11.45 11.02 1.66
CA SER A 165 -12.30 9.85 1.85
C SER A 165 -12.34 9.48 3.33
N PRO A 166 -13.45 8.91 3.83
CA PRO A 166 -13.38 8.11 5.04
C PRO A 166 -12.43 6.91 4.81
N PRO A 167 -12.01 6.22 5.88
CA PRO A 167 -11.30 4.94 5.74
C PRO A 167 -12.16 3.93 4.97
N ILE A 168 -11.63 3.43 3.86
CA ILE A 168 -12.22 2.37 3.05
C ILE A 168 -11.59 1.05 3.51
N LEU A 169 -12.42 0.17 4.05
CA LEU A 169 -11.99 -1.11 4.60
C LEU A 169 -12.05 -2.19 3.53
N ALA A 170 -11.01 -3.02 3.45
CA ALA A 170 -10.94 -4.17 2.56
C ALA A 170 -10.46 -5.40 3.32
N ASP A 171 -11.23 -6.49 3.18
CA ASP A 171 -10.80 -7.81 3.61
C ASP A 171 -10.09 -8.49 2.44
N VAL A 172 -8.83 -8.85 2.64
CA VAL A 172 -7.95 -9.39 1.60
C VAL A 172 -7.45 -10.75 2.08
N ALA A 173 -7.60 -11.77 1.25
CA ALA A 173 -6.94 -13.05 1.47
C ALA A 173 -5.58 -13.05 0.75
N LEU A 174 -4.48 -13.08 1.51
CA LEU A 174 -3.15 -13.30 0.97
C LEU A 174 -2.70 -14.72 1.28
N THR A 175 -2.63 -15.55 0.23
CA THR A 175 -2.24 -16.95 0.40
C THR A 175 -0.72 -17.14 0.45
N ASN A 176 0.07 -16.16 0.01
CA ASN A 176 1.53 -16.22 -0.01
C ASN A 176 2.13 -15.50 1.20
N ALA A 177 3.37 -15.89 1.54
CA ALA A 177 4.13 -15.27 2.62
C ALA A 177 4.57 -13.83 2.30
N LEU A 178 4.80 -13.54 1.01
CA LEU A 178 5.15 -12.22 0.51
C LEU A 178 4.08 -11.69 -0.42
N PHE A 179 3.88 -10.38 -0.38
CA PHE A 179 2.97 -9.66 -1.27
C PHE A 179 3.50 -8.25 -1.57
N SER A 180 2.79 -7.56 -2.46
CA SER A 180 3.04 -6.16 -2.75
C SER A 180 1.80 -5.30 -2.59
N GLU A 181 2.02 -4.03 -2.29
CA GLU A 181 1.02 -2.97 -2.29
C GLU A 181 1.29 -2.04 -3.47
N THR A 182 0.24 -1.51 -4.10
CA THR A 182 0.36 -0.53 -5.19
C THR A 182 -0.69 0.57 -5.03
N VAL A 183 -0.25 1.82 -5.02
CA VAL A 183 -1.11 3.00 -5.11
C VAL A 183 -1.02 3.57 -6.51
N VAL A 184 -2.18 3.88 -7.09
CA VAL A 184 -2.33 4.53 -8.39
C VAL A 184 -3.08 5.84 -8.20
N ILE A 185 -2.49 6.95 -8.63
CA ILE A 185 -3.12 8.27 -8.66
C ILE A 185 -3.23 8.67 -10.13
N THR A 186 -4.44 8.75 -10.66
CA THR A 186 -4.71 9.17 -12.04
C THR A 186 -5.47 10.48 -12.01
N ALA A 187 -4.98 11.50 -12.71
CA ALA A 187 -5.63 12.79 -12.80
C ALA A 187 -5.75 13.25 -14.24
N THR A 188 -6.87 13.90 -14.55
CA THR A 188 -7.18 14.49 -15.85
C THR A 188 -7.19 16.00 -15.71
N PHE A 189 -6.42 16.67 -16.55
CA PHE A 189 -6.31 18.12 -16.60
C PHE A 189 -6.90 18.62 -17.92
N THR A 190 -7.65 19.71 -17.89
CA THR A 190 -8.32 20.29 -19.06
C THR A 190 -7.69 21.60 -19.52
N ASP A 191 -6.85 22.21 -18.69
CA ASP A 191 -6.13 23.44 -19.04
C ASP A 191 -4.81 23.55 -18.26
N ARG A 192 -3.97 24.50 -18.68
CA ARG A 192 -2.66 24.79 -18.11
C ARG A 192 -2.72 25.42 -16.72
N PHE A 193 -1.59 25.40 -16.03
CA PHE A 193 -1.38 26.00 -14.70
C PHE A 193 -2.29 25.45 -13.59
N ALA A 194 -3.03 24.38 -13.83
CA ALA A 194 -3.69 23.62 -12.77
C ALA A 194 -2.65 22.90 -11.91
N GLY A 195 -2.88 22.87 -10.60
CA GLY A 195 -2.06 22.19 -9.62
C GLY A 195 -2.87 21.19 -8.81
N LEU A 196 -2.25 20.06 -8.48
CA LEU A 196 -2.85 19.00 -7.69
C LEU A 196 -1.86 18.48 -6.64
N GLN A 197 -2.34 18.27 -5.42
CA GLN A 197 -1.65 17.51 -4.39
C GLN A 197 -2.58 16.37 -3.95
N SER A 198 -2.11 15.13 -3.99
CA SER A 198 -2.92 13.98 -3.62
C SER A 198 -2.14 13.05 -2.70
N SER A 199 -2.82 12.33 -1.83
CA SER A 199 -2.19 11.29 -1.03
C SER A 199 -3.09 10.07 -0.88
N ALA A 200 -2.46 8.93 -0.71
CA ALA A 200 -3.09 7.69 -0.33
C ALA A 200 -2.29 7.07 0.82
N GLN A 201 -3.01 6.52 1.78
CA GLN A 201 -2.40 5.78 2.88
C GLN A 201 -3.09 4.44 3.01
N ILE A 202 -2.30 3.36 2.95
CA ILE A 202 -2.73 2.02 3.32
C ILE A 202 -2.21 1.77 4.73
N VAL A 203 -3.07 1.33 5.64
CA VAL A 203 -2.66 0.92 7.00
C VAL A 203 -3.35 -0.36 7.41
N ARG A 204 -2.66 -1.13 8.25
CA ARG A 204 -3.27 -2.22 9.00
C ARG A 204 -4.30 -1.68 9.98
N VAL A 205 -5.51 -2.23 9.99
CA VAL A 205 -6.46 -2.02 11.08
C VAL A 205 -6.06 -2.94 12.23
N PRO A 206 -5.73 -2.39 13.43
CA PRO A 206 -5.50 -3.23 14.59
C PRO A 206 -6.73 -4.09 14.85
N GLU A 207 -6.51 -5.38 15.12
CA GLU A 207 -7.60 -6.25 15.54
C GLU A 207 -8.29 -5.61 16.76
N PRO A 208 -9.64 -5.56 16.78
CA PRO A 208 -10.35 -4.98 17.91
C PRO A 208 -9.90 -5.67 19.20
N ALA A 209 -9.36 -4.90 20.16
CA ALA A 209 -9.02 -5.43 21.48
C ALA A 209 -10.22 -6.11 22.17
N SER A 210 -11.44 -5.77 21.72
CA SER A 210 -12.68 -6.43 22.11
C SER A 210 -12.73 -7.91 21.76
N LEU A 211 -12.07 -8.38 20.69
CA LEU A 211 -12.00 -9.82 20.38
C LEU A 211 -11.15 -10.57 21.39
N ALA A 212 -9.99 -10.02 21.76
CA ALA A 212 -9.16 -10.58 22.83
C ALA A 212 -9.87 -10.52 24.20
N LEU A 213 -10.58 -9.41 24.47
CA LEU A 213 -11.38 -9.26 25.69
C LEU A 213 -12.54 -10.25 25.72
N LEU A 214 -13.22 -10.48 24.59
CA LEU A 214 -14.29 -11.46 24.48
C LEU A 214 -13.75 -12.87 24.64
N GLY A 215 -12.63 -13.20 24.01
CA GLY A 215 -11.97 -14.50 24.13
C GLY A 215 -11.55 -14.79 25.58
N SER A 216 -10.93 -13.82 26.25
CA SER A 216 -10.55 -13.95 27.67
C SER A 216 -11.78 -14.02 28.59
N ALA A 217 -12.85 -13.28 28.32
CA ALA A 217 -14.10 -13.39 29.05
C ALA A 217 -14.74 -14.78 28.90
N LEU A 218 -14.79 -15.34 27.68
CA LEU A 218 -15.31 -16.69 27.42
C LEU A 218 -14.49 -17.77 28.12
N LEU A 219 -13.16 -17.65 28.12
CA LEU A 219 -12.28 -18.54 28.89
C LEU A 219 -12.60 -18.45 30.39
N GLY A 220 -12.74 -17.22 30.92
CA GLY A 220 -13.14 -16.99 32.31
C GLY A 220 -14.47 -17.67 32.67
N PHE A 221 -15.50 -17.52 31.84
CA PHE A 221 -16.78 -18.20 32.04
C PHE A 221 -16.67 -19.73 31.97
N GLY A 222 -15.83 -20.26 31.08
CA GLY A 222 -15.52 -21.68 30.98
C GLY A 222 -14.95 -22.24 32.30
N PHE A 223 -13.98 -21.56 32.90
CA PHE A 223 -13.39 -21.95 34.17
C PHE A 223 -14.41 -21.89 35.33
N VAL A 224 -15.22 -20.84 35.41
CA VAL A 224 -16.27 -20.71 36.45
C VAL A 224 -17.29 -21.84 36.34
N ARG A 225 -17.71 -22.21 35.12
CA ARG A 225 -18.64 -23.32 34.89
C ARG A 225 -18.02 -24.67 35.23
N GLY A 226 -16.75 -24.89 34.89
CA GLY A 226 -16.01 -26.10 35.22
C GLY A 226 -15.88 -26.30 36.73
N ALA A 227 -15.58 -25.23 37.47
CA ALA A 227 -15.47 -25.27 38.93
C ALA A 227 -16.80 -25.64 39.61
N ARG A 228 -17.94 -25.18 39.09
CA ARG A 228 -19.27 -25.52 39.64
C ARG A 228 -19.67 -26.98 39.44
N ARG A 229 -19.19 -27.65 38.39
CA ARG A 229 -19.52 -29.06 38.12
C ARG A 229 -18.72 -30.06 38.98
N ARG A 230 -17.63 -29.61 39.61
CA ARG A 230 -16.78 -30.45 40.47
C ARG A 230 -17.15 -30.38 41.95
N LYS A 231 -18.13 -29.54 42.31
CA LYS A 231 -18.76 -29.50 43.63
C LYS A 231 -20.08 -30.24 43.55
#